data_AF-G1WH65-F1
#
_entry.id   AF-G1WH65-F1
#
_cell.length_a   1.000
_cell.length_b   1.000
_cell.length_c   1.000
_cell.angle_alpha   90.00
_cell.angle_beta   90.00
_cell.angle_gamma   90.00
#
_symmetry.space_group_name_H-M   'P 1'
#
loop_
_entity.id
_entity.type
_entity.pdbx_description
1 polymer ?
#
loop_
_entity_poly.entity_id
_entity_poly.type
_entity_poly.pdbx_seq_one_letter_code
_entity_poly.pdbx_strand_id
1 'polypeptide(L)'
;MEELEDSVVIQTALKIILAAGDARTKANEALDALADRNYSSAHELIGLARQHILKAHEAQTGIIQAEAAGEHFEPCLMFNHAQDTLMTIMSEVNFAERLIGLFEAFFNDGKIHEVK
;
A
#
# COMPACT_ATOMS: atom_id res chain seq x y z
N MET A 1 -0.63 29.65 14.55
CA MET A 1 -0.18 28.25 14.75
C MET A 1 -1.36 27.31 14.98
N GLU A 2 -2.47 27.80 15.55
CA GLU A 2 -3.77 27.07 15.64
C GLU A 2 -4.42 26.72 14.28
N GLU A 3 -4.20 27.49 13.21
CA GLU A 3 -4.85 27.22 11.91
C GLU A 3 -4.31 26.01 11.14
N LEU A 4 -3.20 25.39 11.58
CA LEU A 4 -2.60 24.24 10.88
C LEU A 4 -3.13 22.88 11.35
N GLU A 5 -3.71 22.77 12.54
CA GLU A 5 -4.24 21.49 13.08
C GLU A 5 -5.61 21.10 12.48
N ASP A 6 -6.38 22.05 11.95
CA ASP A 6 -7.72 21.82 11.40
C ASP A 6 -7.77 21.66 9.87
N SER A 7 -6.62 21.58 9.18
CA SER A 7 -6.62 21.34 7.74
C SER A 7 -7.07 19.91 7.42
N VAL A 8 -8.26 19.77 6.82
CA VAL A 8 -8.81 18.50 6.30
C VAL A 8 -7.80 17.78 5.42
N VAL A 9 -7.02 18.51 4.63
CA VAL A 9 -5.97 17.98 3.75
C VAL A 9 -4.82 17.36 4.56
N ILE A 10 -4.37 18.02 5.63
CA ILE A 10 -3.31 17.49 6.52
C ILE A 10 -3.81 16.25 7.26
N GLN A 11 -5.03 16.29 7.81
CA GLN A 11 -5.61 15.14 8.50
C GLN A 11 -5.78 13.94 7.55
N THR A 12 -6.15 14.20 6.30
CA THR A 12 -6.25 13.17 5.26
C THR A 12 -4.87 12.62 4.88
N ALA A 13 -3.86 13.48 4.74
CA ALA A 13 -2.48 13.07 4.50
C ALA A 13 -1.97 12.11 5.59
N LEU A 14 -2.22 12.43 6.88
CA LEU A 14 -1.83 11.56 8.00
C LEU A 14 -2.53 10.20 7.96
N LYS A 15 -3.83 10.17 7.64
CA LYS A 15 -4.59 8.92 7.47
C LYS A 15 -4.02 8.07 6.34
N ILE A 16 -3.69 8.69 5.20
CA ILE A 16 -3.06 8.02 4.06
C ILE A 16 -1.71 7.42 4.48
N ILE A 17 -0.84 8.20 5.14
CA ILE A 17 0.49 7.75 5.56
C ILE A 17 0.40 6.56 6.52
N LEU A 18 -0.49 6.63 7.52
CA LEU A 18 -0.66 5.54 8.48
C LEU A 18 -1.15 4.26 7.79
N ALA A 19 -2.22 4.35 7.00
CA ALA A 19 -2.77 3.19 6.31
C ALA A 19 -1.79 2.61 5.27
N ALA A 20 -1.06 3.46 4.54
CA ALA A 20 -0.03 2.99 3.62
C ALA A 20 1.15 2.34 4.37
N GLY A 21 1.55 2.87 5.53
CA GLY A 21 2.56 2.27 6.40
C GLY A 21 2.16 0.87 6.91
N ASP A 22 0.90 0.71 7.32
CA ASP A 22 0.36 -0.61 7.69
C ASP A 22 0.39 -1.57 6.49
N ALA A 23 0.01 -1.10 5.30
CA ALA A 23 0.05 -1.90 4.08
C ALA A 23 1.48 -2.40 3.78
N ARG A 24 2.49 -1.54 3.88
CA ARG A 24 3.90 -1.92 3.70
C ARG A 24 4.33 -2.96 4.72
N THR A 25 3.96 -2.78 5.98
CA THR A 25 4.26 -3.74 7.05
C THR A 25 3.69 -5.12 6.71
N LYS A 26 2.41 -5.19 6.30
CA LYS A 26 1.77 -6.44 5.90
C LYS A 26 2.34 -7.07 4.64
N ALA A 27 2.76 -6.26 3.66
CA ALA A 27 3.45 -6.77 2.47
C ALA A 27 4.80 -7.40 2.81
N ASN A 28 5.57 -6.79 3.72
CA ASN A 28 6.84 -7.36 4.18
C ASN A 28 6.62 -8.65 4.97
N GLU A 29 5.67 -8.68 5.90
CA GLU A 29 5.30 -9.90 6.62
C GLU A 29 4.87 -11.02 5.64
N ALA A 30 4.16 -10.69 4.55
CA ALA A 30 3.78 -11.65 3.52
C ALA A 30 5.00 -12.21 2.76
N LEU A 31 6.00 -11.38 2.46
CA LEU A 31 7.25 -11.81 1.83
C LEU A 31 8.10 -12.66 2.77
N ASP A 32 8.12 -12.35 4.07
CA ASP A 32 8.79 -13.18 5.08
C ASP A 32 8.11 -14.57 5.16
N ALA A 33 6.78 -14.61 5.21
CA ALA A 33 6.02 -15.86 5.17
C ALA A 33 6.26 -16.67 3.88
N LEU A 34 6.41 -15.98 2.73
CA LEU A 34 6.78 -16.60 1.46
C LEU A 34 8.17 -17.24 1.52
N ALA A 35 9.15 -16.57 2.14
CA ALA A 35 10.51 -17.09 2.30
C ALA A 35 10.52 -18.40 3.11
N ASP A 36 9.63 -18.51 4.10
CA ASP A 36 9.40 -19.71 4.91
C ASP A 36 8.50 -20.76 4.21
N ARG A 37 8.10 -20.52 2.95
CA ARG A 37 7.18 -21.34 2.14
C ARG A 37 5.79 -21.51 2.78
N ASN A 38 5.39 -20.58 3.64
CA ASN A 38 4.05 -20.53 4.21
C ASN A 38 3.11 -19.73 3.30
N TYR A 39 2.71 -20.34 2.16
CA TYR A 39 1.88 -19.67 1.15
C TYR A 39 0.53 -19.22 1.68
N SER A 40 -0.10 -20.00 2.56
CA SER A 40 -1.38 -19.63 3.17
C SER A 40 -1.28 -18.31 3.94
N SER A 41 -0.25 -18.17 4.79
CA SER A 41 -0.01 -16.94 5.54
C SER A 41 0.38 -15.79 4.61
N ALA A 42 1.19 -16.04 3.59
CA ALA A 42 1.57 -15.01 2.63
C ALA A 42 0.34 -14.43 1.90
N HIS A 43 -0.60 -15.28 1.47
CA HIS A 43 -1.85 -14.86 0.82
C HIS A 43 -2.78 -14.09 1.78
N GLU A 44 -2.88 -14.51 3.03
CA GLU A 44 -3.66 -13.78 4.04
C GLU A 44 -3.09 -12.38 4.27
N LEU A 45 -1.78 -12.28 4.50
CA LEU A 45 -1.09 -11.03 4.82
C LEU A 45 -1.10 -10.04 3.64
N ILE A 46 -0.90 -10.52 2.40
CA ILE A 46 -0.99 -9.64 1.23
C ILE A 46 -2.43 -9.18 0.96
N GLY A 47 -3.42 -10.00 1.31
CA GLY A 47 -4.83 -9.62 1.34
C GLY A 47 -5.11 -8.49 2.32
N LEU A 48 -4.55 -8.56 3.53
CA LEU A 48 -4.63 -7.48 4.52
C LEU A 48 -3.91 -6.21 4.03
N ALA A 49 -2.73 -6.34 3.43
CA ALA A 49 -2.01 -5.21 2.84
C ALA A 49 -2.86 -4.46 1.81
N ARG A 50 -3.57 -5.19 0.93
CA ARG A 50 -4.51 -4.61 -0.04
C ARG A 50 -5.68 -3.86 0.62
N GLN A 51 -6.22 -4.36 1.72
CA GLN A 51 -7.28 -3.67 2.45
C GLN A 51 -6.79 -2.33 3.02
N HIS A 52 -5.55 -2.28 3.50
CA HIS A 52 -4.94 -1.04 3.97
C HIS A 52 -4.69 -0.04 2.83
N ILE A 53 -4.19 -0.51 1.66
CA ILE A 53 -4.08 0.33 0.45
C ILE A 53 -5.44 0.89 0.03
N LEU A 54 -6.49 0.07 0.01
CA LEU A 54 -7.82 0.51 -0.39
C LEU A 54 -8.31 1.67 0.49
N LYS A 55 -8.17 1.56 1.81
CA LYS A 55 -8.54 2.63 2.75
C LYS A 55 -7.77 3.93 2.50
N ALA A 56 -6.46 3.83 2.27
CA ALA A 56 -5.63 4.98 1.96
C ALA A 56 -6.02 5.62 0.63
N HIS A 57 -6.28 4.80 -0.39
CA HIS A 57 -6.65 5.24 -1.73
C HIS A 57 -8.05 5.87 -1.77
N GLU A 58 -9.01 5.38 -0.99
CA GLU A 58 -10.32 6.02 -0.82
C GLU A 58 -10.17 7.43 -0.25
N ALA A 59 -9.31 7.61 0.76
CA ALA A 59 -9.03 8.92 1.35
C ALA A 59 -8.37 9.88 0.34
N GLN A 60 -7.39 9.40 -0.43
CA GLN A 60 -6.77 10.17 -1.52
C GLN A 60 -7.81 10.57 -2.57
N THR A 61 -8.63 9.61 -3.00
CA THR A 61 -9.65 9.80 -4.04
C THR A 61 -10.66 10.86 -3.61
N GLY A 62 -11.06 10.88 -2.34
CA GLY A 62 -11.98 11.88 -1.81
C GLY A 62 -11.49 13.32 -1.99
N ILE A 63 -10.21 13.59 -1.71
CA ILE A 63 -9.64 14.94 -1.89
C ILE A 63 -9.56 15.31 -3.38
N ILE A 64 -9.10 14.39 -4.22
CA ILE A 64 -9.00 14.63 -5.68
C ILE A 64 -10.40 14.88 -6.29
N GLN A 65 -11.42 14.14 -5.84
CA GLN A 65 -12.79 14.31 -6.29
C GLN A 65 -13.38 15.65 -5.84
N ALA A 66 -13.14 16.06 -4.59
CA ALA A 66 -13.56 17.36 -4.09
C ALA A 66 -12.91 18.50 -4.88
N GLU A 67 -11.61 18.39 -5.16
CA GLU A 67 -10.88 19.38 -5.97
C GLU A 67 -11.44 19.47 -7.40
N ALA A 68 -11.69 18.31 -8.03
CA ALA A 68 -12.30 18.24 -9.36
C ALA A 68 -13.75 18.77 -9.40
N ALA A 69 -14.48 18.73 -8.27
CA ALA A 69 -15.82 19.29 -8.13
C ALA A 69 -15.83 20.82 -7.90
N GLY A 70 -14.65 21.44 -7.77
CA GLY A 70 -14.48 22.88 -7.63
C GLY A 70 -14.17 23.35 -6.21
N GLU A 71 -13.90 22.44 -5.26
CA GLU A 71 -13.33 22.82 -3.97
C GLU A 71 -11.85 23.20 -4.17
N HIS A 72 -11.43 24.33 -3.58
CA HIS A 72 -10.04 24.77 -3.67
C HIS A 72 -9.29 24.42 -2.39
N PHE A 73 -8.21 23.65 -2.56
CA PHE A 73 -7.27 23.33 -1.50
C PHE A 73 -5.95 24.05 -1.75
N GLU A 74 -5.36 24.62 -0.70
CA GLU A 74 -4.02 25.19 -0.79
C GLU A 74 -2.99 24.07 -1.01
N PRO A 75 -1.96 24.29 -1.85
CA PRO A 75 -0.89 23.32 -2.06
C PRO A 75 -0.26 22.87 -0.74
N CYS A 76 -0.30 21.56 -0.49
CA CYS A 76 0.16 20.97 0.77
C CYS A 76 1.28 19.96 0.53
N LEU A 77 2.49 20.29 0.98
CA LEU A 77 3.65 19.39 0.84
C LEU A 77 3.44 18.04 1.53
N MET A 78 2.78 18.02 2.69
CA MET A 78 2.47 16.79 3.41
C MET A 78 1.51 15.88 2.63
N PHE A 79 0.51 16.46 1.96
CA PHE A 79 -0.41 15.69 1.14
C PHE A 79 0.28 15.14 -0.12
N ASN A 80 1.15 15.92 -0.76
CA ASN A 80 1.98 15.42 -1.86
C ASN A 80 2.85 14.24 -1.41
N HIS A 81 3.52 14.35 -0.26
CA HIS A 81 4.32 13.26 0.30
C HIS A 81 3.46 12.01 0.62
N ALA A 82 2.25 12.20 1.15
CA ALA A 82 1.31 11.11 1.41
C ALA A 82 0.89 10.39 0.12
N GLN A 83 0.62 11.13 -0.96
CA GLN A 83 0.29 10.58 -2.27
C GLN A 83 1.46 9.77 -2.84
N ASP A 84 2.67 10.32 -2.84
CA ASP A 84 3.87 9.63 -3.33
C ASP A 84 4.13 8.33 -2.54
N THR A 85 3.98 8.40 -1.22
CA THR A 85 4.13 7.25 -0.32
C THR A 85 3.10 6.16 -0.65
N LEU A 86 1.83 6.53 -0.77
CA LEU A 86 0.76 5.58 -1.10
C LEU A 86 0.99 4.90 -2.45
N MET A 87 1.28 5.66 -3.50
CA MET A 87 1.46 5.11 -4.85
C MET A 87 2.69 4.20 -4.93
N THR A 88 3.76 4.55 -4.21
CA THR A 88 4.96 3.71 -4.09
C THR A 88 4.62 2.39 -3.40
N ILE A 89 3.94 2.42 -2.25
CA ILE A 89 3.59 1.20 -1.50
C ILE A 89 2.57 0.37 -2.25
N MET A 90 1.61 0.98 -2.93
CA MET A 90 0.67 0.25 -3.80
C MET A 90 1.41 -0.54 -4.87
N SER A 91 2.46 0.05 -5.45
CA SER A 91 3.34 -0.66 -6.38
C SER A 91 4.09 -1.80 -5.70
N GLU A 92 4.68 -1.57 -4.51
CA GLU A 92 5.34 -2.60 -3.69
C GLU A 92 4.41 -3.80 -3.41
N VAL A 93 3.17 -3.54 -2.95
CA VAL A 93 2.15 -4.57 -2.67
C VAL A 93 1.82 -5.36 -3.93
N ASN A 94 1.61 -4.68 -5.05
CA ASN A 94 1.33 -5.33 -6.34
C ASN A 94 2.49 -6.24 -6.79
N PHE A 95 3.74 -5.81 -6.57
CA PHE A 95 4.91 -6.65 -6.87
C PHE A 95 5.02 -7.83 -5.90
N ALA A 96 4.83 -7.62 -4.59
CA ALA A 96 4.90 -8.66 -3.59
C ALA A 96 3.88 -9.78 -3.86
N GLU A 97 2.65 -9.42 -4.21
CA GLU A 97 1.61 -10.40 -4.56
C GLU A 97 1.98 -11.24 -5.80
N ARG A 98 2.51 -10.59 -6.85
CA ARG A 98 2.98 -11.30 -8.05
C ARG A 98 4.14 -12.24 -7.73
N LEU A 99 5.04 -11.85 -6.83
CA LEU A 99 6.14 -12.70 -6.38
C LEU A 99 5.61 -13.92 -5.62
N ILE A 100 4.64 -13.75 -4.71
CA ILE A 100 4.01 -14.88 -3.99
C ILE A 100 3.46 -15.90 -5.00
N GLY A 101 2.67 -15.44 -5.98
CA GLY A 101 2.11 -16.34 -7.01
C GLY A 101 3.18 -17.01 -7.88
N LEU A 102 4.25 -16.28 -8.25
CA LEU A 102 5.35 -16.82 -9.06
C LEU A 102 6.12 -17.91 -8.31
N PHE A 103 6.47 -17.66 -7.04
CA PHE A 103 7.22 -18.61 -6.22
C PHE A 103 6.37 -19.83 -5.87
N GLU A 104 5.09 -19.66 -5.54
CA GLU A 104 4.16 -20.78 -5.32
C GLU A 104 4.07 -21.68 -6.56
N ALA A 105 3.90 -21.10 -7.75
CA ALA A 105 3.90 -21.86 -9.00
C ALA A 105 5.24 -22.57 -9.25
N PHE A 106 6.36 -21.88 -9.04
CA PHE A 106 7.71 -22.44 -9.24
C PHE A 106 7.97 -23.68 -8.36
N PHE A 107 7.56 -23.66 -7.09
CA PHE A 107 7.74 -24.79 -6.18
C PHE A 107 6.72 -25.90 -6.40
N ASN A 108 5.50 -25.60 -6.83
CA ASN A 108 4.45 -26.59 -7.09
C ASN A 108 4.66 -27.37 -8.40
N ASP A 109 5.30 -26.78 -9.42
CA ASP A 109 5.56 -27.46 -10.70
C ASP A 109 6.74 -28.47 -10.66
N GLY A 110 7.41 -28.64 -9.51
CA GLY A 110 8.44 -29.66 -9.28
C GLY A 110 9.70 -29.54 -10.14
N LYS A 111 9.78 -28.57 -11.06
CA LYS A 111 10.95 -28.29 -11.88
C LYS A 111 11.87 -27.33 -11.15
N ILE A 112 12.68 -27.88 -10.26
CA ILE A 112 13.90 -27.21 -9.82
C ILE A 112 14.79 -27.09 -11.06
N HIS A 113 14.67 -25.98 -11.78
CA HIS A 113 15.73 -25.57 -12.68
C HIS A 113 16.89 -25.13 -11.77
N GLU A 114 17.82 -26.05 -11.51
CA GLU A 114 19.12 -25.70 -10.93
C GLU A 114 19.70 -24.56 -11.77
N VAL A 115 19.66 -23.34 -11.23
CA VAL A 115 20.45 -22.24 -11.74
C VAL A 115 21.88 -22.55 -11.32
N LYS A 116 22.65 -23.08 -12.27
CA LYS A 116 24.12 -23.21 -12.15
C LYS A 116 24.77 -21.84 -12.08
#